data_AF-A0A1H6YZM2-F1
#
_entry.id   AF-A0A1H6YZM2-F1
#
_cell.length_a   1.000
_cell.length_b   1.000
_cell.length_c   1.000
_cell.angle_alpha   90.00
_cell.angle_beta   90.00
_cell.angle_gamma   90.00
#
_symmetry.space_group_name_H-M   'P 1'
#
loop_
_entity.id
_entity.type
_entity.pdbx_description
1 polymer ?
#
loop_
_entity_poly.entity_id
_entity_poly.type
_entity_poly.pdbx_seq_one_letter_code
_entity_poly.pdbx_strand_id
1 'polypeptide(L)'
;MSQELEDKVPEKKMAELLGITFRALQARRQRKEIPEGVWNRIGRSIIYSRRRYDEWLESQWTCPPVWKSETAESVSGSIGMESDAPSRSPIPRRKRASQLHPVYAIR
;
A
#
# COMPACT_ATOMS: atom_id res chain seq x y z
N MET A 1 2.07 37.34 -3.00
CA MET A 1 2.73 36.08 -2.58
C MET A 1 2.37 35.85 -1.12
N SER A 2 1.11 35.52 -0.84
CA SER A 2 0.55 35.56 0.53
C SER A 2 -0.08 34.21 0.87
N GLN A 3 0.74 33.19 1.10
CA GLN A 3 0.32 31.93 1.71
C GLN A 3 1.43 31.41 2.64
N GLU A 4 1.84 32.23 3.61
CA GLU A 4 2.79 31.81 4.66
C GLU A 4 2.19 31.89 6.06
N LEU A 5 0.87 32.09 6.17
CA LEU A 5 0.27 32.52 7.43
C LEU A 5 -0.25 31.39 8.34
N GLU A 6 -0.36 30.13 7.89
CA GLU A 6 -0.80 29.05 8.78
C GLU A 6 -0.44 27.66 8.22
N ASP A 7 0.86 27.34 8.17
CA ASP A 7 1.29 25.95 7.90
C ASP A 7 0.73 24.99 8.96
N LYS A 8 0.60 25.48 10.20
CA LYS A 8 0.16 24.71 11.35
C LYS A 8 -1.35 24.83 11.52
N VAL A 9 -2.05 23.73 11.27
CA VAL A 9 -3.51 23.67 11.36
C VAL A 9 -3.97 22.65 12.40
N PRO A 10 -5.05 22.94 13.16
CA PRO A 10 -5.62 21.96 14.07
C PRO A 10 -6.23 20.78 13.29
N GLU A 11 -6.29 19.60 13.92
CA GLU A 11 -6.78 18.36 13.31
C GLU A 11 -8.16 18.51 12.62
N LYS A 12 -9.07 19.31 13.19
CA LYS A 12 -10.38 19.59 12.57
C LYS A 12 -10.26 20.35 11.24
N LYS A 13 -9.48 21.43 11.19
CA LYS A 13 -9.24 22.17 9.95
C LYS A 13 -8.49 21.33 8.93
N MET A 14 -7.54 20.48 9.36
CA MET A 14 -6.84 19.58 8.44
C MET A 14 -7.82 18.60 7.78
N ALA A 15 -8.77 18.05 8.54
CA ALA A 15 -9.80 17.18 7.98
C ALA A 15 -10.69 17.91 6.95
N GLU A 16 -11.08 19.16 7.23
CA GLU A 16 -11.83 20.02 6.30
C GLU A 16 -11.02 20.29 5.02
N LEU A 17 -9.73 20.61 5.13
CA LEU A 17 -8.84 20.84 3.98
C LEU A 17 -8.65 19.60 3.11
N LEU A 18 -8.57 18.42 3.73
CA LEU A 18 -8.45 17.14 3.03
C LEU A 18 -9.79 16.64 2.47
N GLY A 19 -10.91 17.30 2.78
CA GLY A 19 -12.25 16.86 2.38
C GLY A 19 -12.69 15.56 3.05
N ILE A 20 -12.13 15.22 4.21
CA ILE A 20 -12.45 14.00 4.95
C ILE A 20 -13.12 14.33 6.28
N THR A 21 -13.81 13.34 6.86
CA THR A 21 -14.36 13.50 8.20
C THR A 21 -13.25 13.55 9.25
N PHE A 22 -13.44 14.34 10.29
CA PHE A 22 -12.51 14.41 11.44
C PHE A 22 -12.20 13.02 12.01
N ARG A 23 -13.22 12.17 12.12
CA ARG A 23 -13.10 10.81 12.65
C ARG A 23 -12.27 9.91 11.74
N ALA A 24 -12.35 10.07 10.43
CA ALA A 24 -11.49 9.35 9.49
C ALA A 24 -10.02 9.76 9.65
N LEU A 25 -9.73 11.06 9.76
CA LEU A 25 -8.36 11.55 10.00
C LEU A 25 -7.81 11.02 11.33
N GLN A 26 -8.61 11.06 12.39
CA GLN A 26 -8.24 10.52 13.70
C GLN A 26 -7.96 9.02 13.64
N ALA A 27 -8.76 8.25 12.91
CA ALA A 27 -8.55 6.82 12.74
C ALA A 27 -7.23 6.52 12.00
N ARG A 28 -6.92 7.26 10.93
CA ARG A 28 -5.64 7.14 10.19
C ARG A 28 -4.44 7.40 11.11
N ARG A 29 -4.54 8.44 11.95
CA ARG A 29 -3.53 8.75 12.96
C ARG A 29 -3.38 7.62 13.99
N GLN A 30 -4.48 7.10 14.53
CA GLN A 30 -4.45 5.99 15.51
C GLN A 30 -3.85 4.70 14.92
N ARG A 31 -4.08 4.45 13.62
CA ARG A 31 -3.50 3.34 12.87
C ARG A 31 -2.03 3.57 12.50
N LYS A 32 -1.47 4.74 12.83
CA LYS A 32 -0.10 5.17 12.49
C LYS A 32 0.16 5.21 10.98
N GLU A 33 -0.89 5.42 10.18
CA GLU A 33 -0.75 5.62 8.72
C GLU A 33 -0.06 6.95 8.41
N ILE A 34 -0.27 7.96 9.26
CA ILE A 34 0.38 9.27 9.16
C ILE A 34 1.51 9.34 10.20
N PRO A 35 2.76 9.51 9.78
CA PRO A 35 3.89 9.52 10.69
C PRO A 35 3.90 10.73 11.63
N GLU A 36 4.44 10.54 12.83
CA GLU A 36 4.74 11.63 13.76
C GLU A 36 5.75 12.58 13.10
N GLY A 37 5.55 13.89 13.25
CA GLY A 37 6.31 14.93 12.53
C GLY A 37 5.53 15.57 11.38
N VAL A 38 4.60 14.84 10.74
CA VAL A 38 3.54 15.44 9.91
C VAL A 38 2.48 16.08 10.81
N TRP A 39 2.21 15.42 11.94
CA TRP A 39 1.43 15.95 13.03
C TRP A 39 2.23 15.88 14.32
N ASN A 40 1.96 16.81 15.23
CA ASN A 40 2.55 16.87 16.56
C ASN A 40 1.46 17.07 17.60
N ARG A 41 1.65 16.47 18.77
CA ARG A 41 0.80 16.69 19.94
C ARG A 41 1.35 17.85 20.76
N ILE A 42 0.57 18.91 20.89
CA ILE A 42 0.89 20.07 21.74
C ILE A 42 -0.14 20.09 22.87
N GLY A 43 0.27 19.57 24.03
CA GLY A 43 -0.60 19.37 25.18
C GLY A 43 -1.74 18.38 24.90
N ARG A 44 -2.97 18.89 24.85
CA ARG A 44 -4.19 18.10 24.54
C ARG A 44 -4.60 18.20 23.06
N SER A 45 -3.96 19.08 22.30
CA SER A 45 -4.32 19.35 20.91
C SER A 45 -3.38 18.64 19.94
N ILE A 46 -3.92 18.21 18.81
CA ILE A 46 -3.14 17.69 17.68
C ILE A 46 -3.08 18.78 16.61
N ILE A 47 -1.85 19.10 16.20
CA ILE A 47 -1.56 20.10 15.17
C ILE A 47 -0.84 19.42 14.02
N TYR A 48 -1.33 19.65 12.81
CA TYR A 48 -0.73 19.19 11.56
C TYR A 48 0.08 20.31 10.94
N SER A 49 1.18 19.96 10.28
CA SER A 49 1.87 20.84 9.33
C SER A 49 1.44 20.44 7.94
N ARG A 50 0.82 21.37 7.22
CA ARG A 50 0.35 21.12 5.85
C ARG A 50 1.52 20.83 4.93
N ARG A 51 2.60 21.60 5.03
CA ARG A 51 3.83 21.39 4.26
C ARG A 51 4.42 20.01 4.48
N ARG A 52 4.52 19.55 5.74
CA ARG A 52 5.03 18.20 6.03
C ARG A 52 4.11 17.11 5.52
N TYR A 53 2.80 17.35 5.56
CA TYR A 53 1.82 16.42 5.00
C TYR A 53 2.01 16.28 3.48
N ASP A 54 2.17 17.39 2.77
CA ASP A 54 2.40 17.41 1.33
C ASP A 54 3.75 16.73 0.97
N GLU A 55 4.84 17.07 1.67
CA GLU A 55 6.17 16.41 1.52
C GLU A 55 6.08 14.89 1.74
N TRP A 56 5.33 14.45 2.75
CA TRP A 56 5.10 13.03 3.02
C TRP A 56 4.28 12.37 1.91
N LEU A 57 3.25 13.05 1.41
CA LEU A 57 2.39 12.54 0.35
C LEU A 57 3.17 12.39 -0.96
N GLU A 58 4.02 13.36 -1.30
CA GLU A 58 4.96 13.27 -2.43
C GLU A 58 5.90 12.08 -2.29
N SER A 59 6.40 11.80 -1.07
CA SER A 59 7.26 10.65 -0.81
C SER A 59 6.56 9.31 -1.03
N GLN A 60 5.23 9.24 -0.78
CA GLN A 60 4.44 8.04 -1.08
C GLN A 60 4.21 7.85 -2.59
N TRP A 61 4.21 8.93 -3.36
CA TRP A 61 4.02 8.91 -4.82
C TRP A 61 5.30 8.54 -5.58
N THR A 62 6.06 7.56 -5.08
CA THR A 62 7.16 6.99 -5.85
C THR A 62 6.56 6.12 -6.95
N CYS A 63 6.67 6.55 -8.22
CA CYS A 63 6.32 5.71 -9.36
C CYS A 63 7.12 4.41 -9.26
N PRO A 64 6.49 3.21 -9.35
CA PRO A 64 7.25 1.99 -9.44
C PRO A 64 8.20 2.11 -10.64
N PRO A 65 9.50 1.80 -10.49
CA PRO A 65 10.43 1.84 -11.59
C PRO A 65 9.85 0.94 -12.69
N VAL A 66 9.60 1.56 -13.84
CA VAL A 66 9.10 0.95 -15.08
C VAL A 66 9.64 -0.46 -15.17
N TRP A 67 8.73 -1.44 -15.24
CA TRP A 67 9.06 -2.84 -15.47
C TRP A 67 10.09 -2.89 -16.58
N LYS A 68 11.33 -3.21 -16.22
CA LYS A 68 12.35 -3.46 -17.22
C LYS A 68 11.78 -4.62 -18.01
N SER A 69 11.36 -4.34 -19.25
CA SER A 69 11.11 -5.36 -20.24
C SER A 69 12.44 -6.09 -20.34
N GLU A 70 12.55 -7.16 -19.58
CA GLU A 70 13.58 -8.16 -19.78
C GLU A 70 13.29 -8.66 -21.19
N THR A 71 14.01 -8.07 -22.15
CA THR A 71 14.17 -8.64 -23.48
C THR A 71 14.75 -10.01 -23.23
N ALA A 72 13.88 -10.99 -23.04
CA ALA A 72 14.21 -12.38 -23.12
C ALA A 72 14.63 -12.61 -24.57
N GLU A 73 15.93 -12.42 -24.84
CA GLU A 73 16.57 -13.00 -26.00
C GLU A 73 16.27 -14.50 -25.94
N SER A 74 15.27 -14.91 -26.72
CA SER A 74 14.96 -16.31 -27.00
C SER A 74 16.12 -16.89 -27.78
N VAL A 75 17.13 -17.38 -27.07
CA VAL A 75 18.07 -18.36 -27.62
C VAL A 75 17.46 -19.73 -27.35
N SER A 76 16.81 -20.26 -28.38
CA SER A 76 16.37 -21.65 -28.44
C SER A 76 17.60 -22.54 -28.56
N GLY A 77 18.01 -23.16 -27.45
CA GLY A 77 19.05 -24.18 -27.39
C GLY A 77 18.43 -25.53 -27.06
N SER A 78 18.17 -26.34 -28.08
CA SER A 78 17.81 -27.75 -27.91
C SER A 78 19.05 -28.56 -27.54
N ILE A 79 19.12 -29.07 -26.32
CA ILE A 79 20.05 -30.14 -25.94
C ILE A 79 19.28 -31.10 -25.04
N GLY A 80 18.99 -32.29 -25.59
CA GLY A 80 18.61 -33.44 -24.80
C GLY A 80 19.83 -34.04 -24.12
N MET A 81 19.68 -34.43 -22.86
CA MET A 81 20.22 -35.72 -22.40
C MET A 81 19.55 -36.16 -21.10
N GLU A 82 19.13 -37.40 -21.14
CA GLU A 82 18.62 -38.30 -20.13
C GLU A 82 19.64 -38.54 -19.01
N SER A 83 19.20 -38.67 -17.74
CA SER A 83 19.76 -39.59 -16.71
C SER A 83 19.02 -39.47 -15.36
N ASP A 84 18.51 -40.62 -14.93
CA ASP A 84 18.16 -41.15 -13.60
C ASP A 84 17.98 -40.29 -12.32
N ALA A 85 16.74 -40.40 -11.80
CA ALA A 85 16.20 -40.57 -10.43
C ALA A 85 17.08 -40.42 -9.14
N PRO A 86 16.47 -40.41 -7.92
CA PRO A 86 15.26 -39.73 -7.45
C PRO A 86 15.49 -38.98 -6.10
N SER A 87 14.78 -37.88 -5.83
CA SER A 87 14.50 -37.51 -4.42
C SER A 87 13.17 -36.80 -4.30
N ARG A 88 12.16 -37.59 -3.91
CA ARG A 88 10.81 -37.15 -3.58
C ARG A 88 10.84 -36.51 -2.19
N SER A 89 10.72 -35.19 -2.14
CA SER A 89 10.21 -34.51 -0.94
C SER A 89 8.77 -34.06 -1.23
N PRO A 90 7.74 -34.76 -0.70
CA PRO A 90 6.35 -34.34 -0.88
C PRO A 90 6.08 -33.15 0.04
N ILE A 91 6.08 -31.94 -0.51
CA ILE A 91 5.60 -30.75 0.19
C ILE A 91 4.08 -30.93 0.40
N PRO A 92 3.55 -30.83 1.64
CA PRO A 92 2.12 -30.97 1.89
C PRO A 92 1.34 -29.87 1.15
N ARG A 93 0.62 -30.26 0.10
CA ARG A 93 -0.36 -29.42 -0.60
C ARG A 93 -1.41 -28.97 0.42
N ARG A 94 -1.41 -27.68 0.77
CA ARG A 94 -2.52 -27.05 1.50
C ARG A 94 -3.81 -27.30 0.70
N LYS A 95 -4.73 -28.07 1.28
CA LYS A 95 -6.08 -28.26 0.73
C LYS A 95 -6.81 -26.91 0.82
N ARG A 96 -6.83 -26.20 -0.30
CA ARG A 96 -7.72 -25.07 -0.54
C ARG A 96 -9.13 -25.67 -0.67
N ALA A 97 -9.88 -25.66 0.43
CA ALA A 97 -11.30 -26.00 0.41
C ALA A 97 -12.01 -24.99 -0.49
N SER A 98 -12.19 -25.39 -1.74
CA SER A 98 -13.00 -24.67 -2.71
C SER A 98 -14.41 -25.16 -2.43
N GLN A 99 -15.19 -24.39 -1.68
CA GLN A 99 -16.63 -24.63 -1.61
C GLN A 99 -17.18 -24.45 -3.02
N LEU A 100 -17.45 -25.56 -3.70
CA LEU A 100 -18.21 -25.56 -4.94
C LEU A 100 -19.63 -25.10 -4.59
N HIS A 101 -20.03 -23.95 -5.12
CA HIS A 101 -21.40 -23.44 -4.99
C HIS A 101 -22.39 -24.45 -5.58
N PRO A 102 -23.53 -24.73 -4.93
CA PRO A 102 -24.57 -25.57 -5.53
C PRO A 102 -25.21 -24.84 -6.71
N VAL A 103 -25.19 -25.50 -7.87
CA VAL A 103 -25.89 -25.11 -9.09
C VAL A 103 -27.39 -25.25 -8.86
N TYR A 104 -28.15 -24.16 -9.00
CA TYR A 104 -29.61 -24.19 -8.99
C TYR A 104 -30.11 -24.72 -10.33
N ALA A 105 -30.79 -25.86 -10.33
CA ALA A 105 -31.56 -26.32 -11.49
C ALA A 105 -32.85 -25.49 -11.58
N ILE A 106 -33.02 -24.75 -12.68
CA ILE A 106 -34.30 -24.16 -13.05
C ILE A 106 -35.08 -25.24 -13.79
N ARG A 107 -36.33 -25.43 -13.38
CA ARG A 107 -37.25 -26.46 -13.85
C ARG A 107 -38.25 -25.89 -14.84
#